data_AF-A0AAN0NFB0-F1
#
_entry.id   AF-A0AAN0NFB0-F1
#
_cell.length_a   1.000
_cell.length_b   1.000
_cell.length_c   1.000
_cell.angle_alpha   90.00
_cell.angle_beta   90.00
_cell.angle_gamma   90.00
#
_symmetry.space_group_name_H-M   'P 1'
#
loop_
_entity.id
_entity.type
_entity.pdbx_description
1 polymer ?
#
loop_
_entity_poly.entity_id
_entity_poly.type
_entity_poly.pdbx_seq_one_letter_code
_entity_poly.pdbx_strand_id
1 'polypeptide(L)' 'MNSQTYITIRENIMNALPKNTVTFLFSGKGVRKSPDAQYPFQANRNFYYATGIQEPEVSSCI' A
#
# COMPACT_ATOMS: atom_id res chain seq x y z
N MET A 1 5.13 0.39 13.41
CA MET A 1 6.22 -0.34 12.73
C MET A 1 7.36 0.65 12.50
N ASN A 2 8.61 0.21 12.70
CA ASN A 2 9.78 1.07 12.50
C ASN A 2 10.09 1.20 11.00
N SER A 3 10.67 2.32 10.59
CA SER A 3 11.01 2.60 9.18
C SER A 3 11.85 1.49 8.53
N GLN A 4 12.75 0.89 9.30
CA GLN A 4 13.59 -0.23 8.86
C GLN A 4 12.80 -1.46 8.42
N THR A 5 11.68 -1.76 9.10
CA THR A 5 10.84 -2.91 8.77
C THR A 5 10.22 -2.78 7.38
N TYR A 6 9.81 -1.57 6.99
CA TYR A 6 9.24 -1.33 5.66
C TYR A 6 10.31 -1.43 4.56
N ILE A 7 11.56 -1.09 4.85
CA ILE A 7 12.67 -1.24 3.89
C ILE A 7 12.92 -2.72 3.61
N THR A 8 13.05 -3.54 4.66
CA THR A 8 13.28 -4.99 4.52
C THR A 8 12.14 -5.70 3.78
N ILE A 9 10.88 -5.30 4.01
CA ILE A 9 9.74 -5.86 3.27
C ILE A 9 9.84 -5.52 1.78
N ARG A 10 10.21 -4.28 1.41
CA ARG A 10 10.39 -3.90 0.00
C ARG A 10 11.55 -4.66 -0.64
N GLU A 11 12.67 -4.82 0.05
CA GLU A 11 13.80 -5.61 -0.44
C GLU A 11 13.41 -7.06 -0.72
N ASN A 12 12.63 -7.67 0.17
CA ASN A 12 12.11 -9.03 -0.04
C ASN A 12 11.17 -9.12 -1.26
N ILE A 13 10.32 -8.12 -1.47
CA ILE A 13 9.46 -8.04 -2.66
C ILE A 13 10.31 -7.93 -3.92
N MET A 14 11.32 -7.06 -3.93
CA MET A 14 12.21 -6.87 -5.08
C MET A 14 13.05 -8.11 -5.38
N ASN A 15 13.49 -8.84 -4.36
CA ASN A 15 14.25 -10.08 -4.53
C ASN A 15 13.38 -11.24 -5.06
N ALA A 16 12.08 -11.24 -4.78
CA ALA A 16 11.15 -12.23 -5.28
C ALA A 16 10.72 -11.97 -6.74
N LEU A 17 10.93 -10.76 -7.25
CA LEU A 17 10.54 -10.34 -8.59
C LEU A 17 11.69 -10.51 -9.60
N PRO A 18 11.38 -10.73 -10.89
CA PRO A 18 12.41 -10.79 -11.92
C PRO A 18 13.11 -9.43 -12.08
N LYS A 19 14.37 -9.47 -12.56
CA LYS A 19 15.09 -8.23 -12.90
C LYS A 19 14.33 -7.45 -13.98
N ASN A 20 14.37 -6.13 -13.88
CA ASN A 20 13.72 -5.17 -14.80
C ASN A 20 12.19 -5.20 -14.82
N THR A 21 11.55 -5.65 -13.74
CA THR A 21 10.10 -5.47 -13.55
C THR A 21 9.81 -4.28 -12.66
N VAL A 22 8.69 -3.60 -12.93
CA VAL A 22 8.17 -2.50 -12.10
C VAL A 22 6.91 -3.00 -11.40
N THR A 23 6.77 -2.71 -10.11
CA THR A 23 5.59 -3.08 -9.33
C THR A 23 4.80 -1.87 -8.90
N PHE A 24 3.49 -1.90 -9.19
CA PHE A 24 2.56 -0.86 -8.75
C PHE A 24 1.70 -1.38 -7.60
N LEU A 25 1.71 -0.67 -6.48
CA LEU A 25 0.87 -0.95 -5.31
C LEU A 25 -0.11 0.20 -5.10
N PHE A 26 -1.38 -0.15 -4.90
CA PHE A 26 -2.46 0.81 -4.69
C PHE A 26 -3.02 0.69 -3.28
N SER A 27 -3.21 1.83 -2.60
CA SER A 27 -3.78 1.87 -1.25
C SER A 27 -5.26 1.50 -1.22
N GLY A 28 -5.97 1.70 -2.33
CA GLY A 28 -7.40 1.48 -2.47
C GLY A 28 -8.18 2.78 -2.48
N LYS A 29 -9.51 2.68 -2.64
CA LYS A 29 -10.44 3.82 -2.62
C LYS A 29 -11.37 3.73 -1.43
N GLY A 30 -11.74 4.89 -0.87
CA GLY A 30 -12.74 4.97 0.19
C GLY A 30 -14.11 4.51 -0.28
N VAL A 31 -14.74 3.59 0.47
CA VAL A 31 -16.09 3.12 0.16
C VAL A 31 -17.12 4.09 0.76
N ARG A 32 -17.97 4.67 -0.09
CA ARG A 32 -19.09 5.52 0.32
C ARG A 32 -20.19 4.68 0.96
N LYS A 33 -20.75 5.15 2.08
CA LYS A 33 -21.81 4.46 2.86
C LYS A 33 -23.20 5.04 2.59
N SER A 34 -23.29 6.38 2.48
CA SER A 34 -24.52 7.17 2.31
C SER A 34 -24.15 8.49 1.60
N PRO A 35 -25.09 9.35 1.15
CA PRO A 35 -24.75 10.63 0.48
C PRO A 35 -23.75 11.48 1.27
N ASP A 36 -23.91 11.53 2.60
CA ASP A 36 -23.08 12.36 3.50
C ASP A 36 -22.14 11.55 4.41
N ALA A 37 -22.15 10.21 4.32
CA ALA A 37 -21.38 9.34 5.21
C ALA A 37 -20.46 8.38 4.47
N GLN A 38 -19.22 8.27 4.93
CA GLN A 38 -18.19 7.38 4.40
C GLN A 38 -17.81 6.32 5.43
N TYR A 39 -17.56 5.08 4.99
CA TYR A 39 -16.99 4.06 5.90
C TYR A 39 -15.57 4.46 6.32
N PRO A 40 -15.13 4.09 7.54
CA PRO A 40 -13.73 4.24 7.93
C PRO A 40 -12.86 3.51 6.90
N PHE A 41 -12.01 4.25 6.21
CA PHE A 41 -11.15 3.70 5.17
C PHE A 41 -10.10 2.80 5.82
N GLN A 42 -9.93 1.61 5.25
CA GLN A 42 -8.81 0.74 5.54
C GLN A 42 -8.05 0.52 4.24
N ALA A 43 -6.78 0.95 4.22
CA ALA A 43 -5.89 0.70 3.11
C ALA A 43 -5.67 -0.81 2.92
N ASN A 44 -5.36 -1.21 1.69
CA ASN A 44 -4.99 -2.58 1.39
C ASN A 44 -3.83 -3.02 2.30
N ARG A 45 -3.96 -4.17 2.97
CA ARG A 45 -2.94 -4.66 3.91
C ARG A 45 -1.58 -4.84 3.23
N ASN A 46 -1.54 -5.32 1.99
CA ASN A 46 -0.29 -5.48 1.24
C ASN A 46 0.38 -4.12 0.99
N PHE A 47 -0.41 -3.10 0.66
CA PHE A 47 0.08 -1.73 0.50
C PHE A 47 0.58 -1.17 1.84
N TYR A 48 -0.16 -1.38 2.93
CA TYR A 48 0.22 -0.92 4.26
C TYR A 48 1.50 -1.60 4.78
N TYR A 49 1.68 -2.90 4.55
CA TYR A 49 2.91 -3.60 4.95
C TYR A 49 4.14 -3.16 4.15
N ALA A 50 3.96 -2.81 2.88
CA ALA A 50 5.06 -2.31 2.04
C ALA A 50 5.36 -0.83 2.31
N THR A 51 4.36 0.00 2.61
CA THR A 51 4.51 1.47 2.62
C THR A 51 4.31 2.13 3.99
N GLY A 52 3.55 1.53 4.90
CA GLY A 52 3.12 2.15 6.15
C GLY A 52 2.04 3.22 6.01
N ILE A 53 1.54 3.47 4.79
CA ILE A 53 0.57 4.53 4.49
C ILE A 53 -0.86 3.98 4.61
N GLN A 54 -1.73 4.70 5.31
CA GLN A 54 -3.16 4.37 5.47
C GLN A 54 -4.10 5.33 4.73
N GLU A 55 -3.56 6.23 3.91
CA GLU A 55 -4.34 7.21 3.17
C GLU A 55 -4.98 6.60 1.91
N PRO A 56 -6.23 6.96 1.60
CA PRO A 56 -6.89 6.55 0.36
C PRO A 56 -6.26 7.24 -0.85
N GLU A 57 -6.39 6.63 -2.03
CA GLU A 57 -5.96 7.20 -3.32
C GLU A 57 -4.44 7.40 -3.48
N VAL A 58 -3.64 6.60 -2.77
CA VAL A 58 -2.18 6.60 -2.90
C VAL A 58 -1.73 5.45 -3.80
N SER A 59 -0.92 5.76 -4.81
CA SER A 59 -0.22 4.79 -5.65
C SER A 59 1.28 4.88 -5.39
N SER A 60 1.91 3.77 -5.00
CA SER A 60 3.36 3.68 -4.87
C SER A 60 3.95 2.81 -5.99
N CYS A 61 5.08 3.27 -6.51
CA CYS A 61 5.90 2.56 -7.50
C CYS A 61 7.17 2.09 -6.81
N ILE A 62 7.51 0.81 -6.97
CA ILE A 62 8.73 0.19 -6.46
C ILE A 62 9.43 -0.54 -7.61
#